data_AF-A0A3D9HY53-F1
#
_entry.id   AF-A0A3D9HY53-F1
#
_cell.length_a   1.000
_cell.length_b   1.000
_cell.length_c   1.000
_cell.angle_alpha   90.00
_cell.angle_beta   90.00
_cell.angle_gamma   90.00
#
_symmetry.space_group_name_H-M   'P 1'
#
loop_
_entity.id
_entity.type
_entity.pdbx_description
1 polymer ?
#
loop_
_entity_poly.entity_id
_entity_poly.type
_entity_poly.pdbx_seq_one_letter_code
_entity_poly.pdbx_strand_id
1 'polypeptide(L)'
;MDGFACSLVTIQYEDNTIMVGGGSSEFIVTVETRAAIRNLIGTLGEDDDFVEITVGGQACEYPRMYIVSLKLVESALLQLLTNASVELEWETIEK
;
A
#
# COMPACT_ATOMS: atom_id res chain seq x y z
N MET A 1 -16.56 11.50 14.98
CA MET A 1 -15.38 10.66 14.69
C MET A 1 -15.76 9.26 15.07
N ASP A 2 -16.14 8.43 14.11
CA ASP A 2 -16.57 7.06 14.38
C ASP A 2 -15.56 6.00 13.97
N GLY A 3 -14.44 6.35 13.30
CA GLY A 3 -13.21 5.54 13.36
C GLY A 3 -13.40 4.04 13.05
N PHE A 4 -14.36 3.70 12.18
CA PHE A 4 -14.72 2.32 11.96
C PHE A 4 -13.80 1.71 10.90
N ALA A 5 -12.74 1.09 11.44
CA ALA A 5 -11.81 0.14 10.83
C ALA A 5 -10.71 0.73 9.93
N CYS A 6 -9.71 1.35 10.56
CA CYS A 6 -8.49 1.83 9.91
C CYS A 6 -7.27 1.13 10.54
N SER A 7 -6.81 0.06 9.89
CA SER A 7 -5.69 -0.76 10.38
C SER A 7 -4.45 -0.42 9.58
N LEU A 8 -3.43 0.15 10.23
CA LEU A 8 -2.07 0.05 9.71
C LEU A 8 -1.53 -1.30 10.19
N VAL A 9 -1.33 -2.23 9.28
CA VAL A 9 -0.61 -3.47 9.57
C VAL A 9 0.81 -3.30 9.07
N THR A 10 1.76 -3.38 10.00
CA THR A 10 3.19 -3.43 9.66
C THR A 10 3.67 -4.86 9.83
N ILE A 11 4.27 -5.41 8.77
CA ILE A 11 4.84 -6.75 8.73
C ILE A 11 6.34 -6.59 8.48
N GLN A 12 7.15 -7.06 9.42
CA GLN A 12 8.58 -7.21 9.21
C GLN A 12 8.85 -8.59 8.61
N TYR A 13 9.45 -8.64 7.43
CA TYR A 13 9.85 -9.90 6.80
C TYR A 13 11.17 -9.72 6.06
N GLU A 14 12.19 -10.48 6.46
CA GLU A 14 13.58 -10.30 5.99
C GLU A 14 14.03 -8.83 6.13
N ASP A 15 14.55 -8.22 5.06
CA ASP A 15 14.96 -6.82 5.01
C ASP A 15 13.81 -5.85 4.63
N ASN A 16 12.57 -6.36 4.52
CA ASN A 16 11.39 -5.59 4.13
C ASN A 16 10.56 -5.20 5.36
N THR A 17 10.15 -3.94 5.39
CA THR A 17 9.10 -3.43 6.27
C THR A 17 7.88 -3.16 5.40
N ILE A 18 6.89 -4.04 5.44
CA ILE A 18 5.67 -3.96 4.63
C ILE A 18 4.60 -3.25 5.45
N MET A 19 4.08 -2.15 4.94
CA MET A 19 3.04 -1.34 5.56
C MET A 19 1.79 -1.39 4.69
N VAL A 20 0.68 -1.84 5.28
CA VAL A 20 -0.63 -1.82 4.64
C VAL A 20 -1.54 -0.90 5.44
N GLY A 21 -1.94 0.22 4.84
CA GLY A 21 -2.86 1.18 5.41
C GLY A 21 -4.17 1.21 4.63
N GLY A 22 -5.26 1.69 5.26
CA GLY A 22 -6.56 1.90 4.61
C GLY A 22 -7.73 1.28 5.36
N GLY A 23 -8.87 1.15 4.67
CA GLY A 23 -10.13 0.69 5.23
C GLY A 23 -11.24 0.48 4.20
N SER A 24 -12.20 -0.38 4.55
CA SER A 24 -13.38 -0.79 3.74
C SER A 24 -13.05 -1.45 2.39
N SER A 25 -12.53 -0.69 1.43
CA SER A 25 -12.26 -1.14 0.05
C SER A 25 -11.02 -0.51 -0.58
N GLU A 26 -10.41 0.45 0.10
CA GLU A 26 -9.30 1.26 -0.40
C GLU A 26 -8.11 1.09 0.52
N PHE A 27 -6.99 0.69 -0.07
CA PHE A 27 -5.78 0.35 0.65
C PHE A 27 -4.58 1.00 -0.02
N ILE A 28 -3.49 1.08 0.73
CA ILE A 28 -2.17 1.47 0.26
C ILE A 28 -1.19 0.42 0.75
N VAL A 29 -0.24 0.05 -0.10
CA VAL A 29 0.85 -0.85 0.26
C VAL A 29 2.17 -0.15 -0.01
N THR A 30 2.95 0.01 1.04
CA THR A 30 4.32 0.53 0.96
C THR A 30 5.29 -0.51 1.51
N VAL A 31 6.38 -0.73 0.80
CA VAL A 31 7.47 -1.60 1.23
C VAL A 31 8.71 -0.75 1.40
N GLU A 32 9.24 -0.72 2.61
CA GLU A 32 10.47 -0.03 2.90
C GLU A 32 11.61 -1.05 3.08
N THR A 33 12.72 -0.78 2.39
CA THR A 33 13.99 -1.50 2.54
C THR A 33 15.09 -0.53 2.97
N ARG A 34 16.32 -1.04 3.11
CA ARG A 34 17.49 -0.20 3.35
C ARG A 34 17.85 0.70 2.17
N ALA A 35 17.56 0.25 0.95
CA ALA A 35 17.99 0.93 -0.28
C ALA A 35 16.89 1.80 -0.91
N ALA A 36 15.62 1.46 -0.69
CA ALA A 36 14.50 2.11 -1.36
C ALA A 36 13.19 2.01 -0.59
N ILE A 37 12.27 2.90 -0.94
CA ILE A 37 10.84 2.84 -0.62
C ILE A 37 10.11 2.44 -1.91
N ARG A 38 9.19 1.48 -1.81
CA ARG A 38 8.39 1.00 -2.95
C ARG A 38 6.91 1.16 -2.65
N ASN A 39 6.19 1.89 -3.49
CA ASN A 39 4.74 2.07 -3.38
C ASN A 39 4.04 1.23 -4.44
N LEU A 40 3.05 0.43 -4.05
CA LEU A 40 2.28 -0.36 -5.00
C LEU A 40 1.37 0.57 -5.81
N ILE A 41 1.42 0.47 -7.13
CA ILE A 41 0.56 1.25 -8.02
C ILE A 41 -0.73 0.47 -8.27
N GLY A 42 -1.85 1.16 -8.09
CA GLY A 42 -3.19 0.66 -8.37
C GLY A 42 -3.54 0.73 -9.85
N THR A 43 -4.51 -0.05 -10.27
CA THR A 43 -5.01 -0.05 -11.66
C THR A 43 -6.02 1.07 -11.94
N LEU A 44 -6.34 1.89 -10.94
CA LEU A 44 -7.40 2.91 -10.99
C LEU A 44 -6.83 4.28 -11.41
N GLY A 45 -6.25 4.35 -12.61
CA GLY A 45 -6.07 5.59 -13.39
C GLY A 45 -4.88 6.48 -13.03
N GLU A 46 -4.32 7.13 -14.07
CA GLU A 46 -3.27 8.17 -14.03
C GLU A 46 -3.83 9.57 -13.76
N ASP A 47 -4.98 9.68 -13.08
CA ASP A 47 -5.55 10.99 -12.76
C ASP A 47 -4.82 11.57 -11.54
N ASP A 48 -4.42 12.85 -11.62
CA ASP A 48 -3.85 13.68 -10.52
C ASP A 48 -4.83 13.90 -9.34
N ASP A 49 -5.83 13.02 -9.20
CA ASP A 49 -6.82 13.02 -8.16
C ASP A 49 -6.20 12.56 -6.83
N PHE A 50 -6.61 13.20 -5.74
CA PHE A 50 -6.29 12.77 -4.38
C PHE A 50 -7.51 12.13 -3.74
N VAL A 51 -7.28 11.08 -2.97
CA VAL A 51 -8.31 10.37 -2.20
C VAL A 51 -8.00 10.54 -0.72
N GLU A 52 -9.01 10.90 0.06
CA GLU A 52 -8.91 10.95 1.52
C GLU A 52 -8.93 9.52 2.06
N ILE A 53 -7.77 9.07 2.54
CA ILE A 53 -7.62 7.78 3.20
C ILE A 53 -7.25 8.01 4.66
N THR A 54 -7.87 7.26 5.56
CA THR A 54 -7.55 7.34 6.99
C THR A 54 -6.53 6.27 7.37
N VAL A 55 -5.34 6.70 7.80
CA VAL A 55 -4.27 5.81 8.28
C VAL A 55 -4.00 6.12 9.75
N GLY A 56 -4.04 5.11 10.62
CA GLY A 56 -3.77 5.29 12.05
C GLY A 56 -4.75 6.25 12.76
N GLY A 57 -5.97 6.39 12.26
CA GLY A 57 -6.98 7.31 12.81
C GLY A 57 -6.83 8.77 12.37
N GLN A 58 -5.92 9.06 11.44
CA GLN A 58 -5.76 10.37 10.82
C GLN A 58 -6.13 10.30 9.34
N ALA A 59 -7.02 11.20 8.92
CA ALA A 59 -7.30 11.40 7.50
C ALA A 59 -6.08 12.05 6.82
N CYS A 60 -5.67 11.47 5.69
CA CYS A 60 -4.58 11.94 4.87
C CYS A 60 -5.01 11.86 3.40
N GLU A 61 -4.61 12.84 2.60
CA GLU A 61 -4.83 12.80 1.16
C GLU A 61 -3.69 12.04 0.50
N TYR A 62 -4.03 11.00 -0.26
CA TYR A 62 -3.08 10.23 -1.04
C TYR A 62 -3.39 10.31 -2.52
N PRO A 63 -2.37 10.36 -3.40
CA PRO A 63 -2.58 10.25 -4.83
C PRO A 63 -3.34 8.98 -5.18
N ARG A 64 -4.36 9.10 -6.03
CA ARG A 64 -5.26 8.01 -6.41
C ARG A 64 -4.53 6.83 -7.05
N MET A 65 -3.42 7.10 -7.74
CA MET A 65 -2.55 6.08 -8.33
C MET A 65 -2.02 5.06 -7.31
N TYR A 66 -1.94 5.39 -6.01
CA TYR A 66 -1.50 4.46 -4.97
C TYR A 66 -2.64 3.71 -4.27
N ILE A 67 -3.89 4.01 -4.63
CA ILE A 67 -5.05 3.36 -4.05
C ILE A 67 -5.26 2.01 -4.72
N VAL A 68 -5.23 0.96 -3.91
CA VAL A 68 -5.33 -0.43 -4.37
C VAL A 68 -6.50 -1.16 -3.72
N SER A 69 -7.00 -2.18 -4.43
CA SER A 69 -8.02 -3.08 -3.90
C SER A 69 -7.41 -4.12 -2.94
N LEU A 70 -8.25 -4.70 -2.06
CA LEU A 70 -7.84 -5.80 -1.18
C LEU A 70 -7.17 -6.96 -1.94
N LYS A 71 -7.69 -7.29 -3.14
CA LYS A 71 -7.11 -8.35 -3.99
C LYS A 71 -5.67 -8.05 -4.39
N LEU A 72 -5.34 -6.79 -4.64
CA LEU A 72 -3.99 -6.38 -4.99
C LEU A 72 -3.07 -6.40 -3.77
N VAL A 73 -3.60 -6.05 -2.58
CA VAL A 73 -2.90 -6.24 -1.30
C VAL A 73 -2.53 -7.71 -1.09
N GLU A 74 -3.48 -8.63 -1.26
CA GLU A 74 -3.25 -10.08 -1.12
C GLU A 74 -2.19 -10.57 -2.11
N SER A 75 -2.25 -10.08 -3.35
CA SER A 75 -1.29 -10.41 -4.40
C SER A 75 0.11 -9.89 -4.07
N ALA A 76 0.22 -8.68 -3.52
CA ALA A 76 1.48 -8.09 -3.08
C ALA A 76 2.07 -8.85 -1.90
N LEU A 77 1.26 -9.18 -0.89
CA LEU A 77 1.72 -9.99 0.24
C LEU A 77 2.19 -11.37 -0.20
N LEU A 78 1.48 -12.01 -1.13
CA LEU A 78 1.93 -13.29 -1.69
C LEU A 78 3.27 -13.16 -2.43
N GLN A 79 3.42 -12.13 -3.28
CA GLN A 79 4.68 -11.85 -3.97
C GLN A 79 5.82 -11.64 -2.95
N LEU A 80 5.60 -10.81 -1.94
CA LEU A 80 6.63 -10.38 -0.97
C LEU A 80 7.01 -11.48 0.03
N LEU A 81 6.06 -12.31 0.46
CA LEU A 81 6.29 -13.32 1.49
C LEU A 81 6.71 -14.68 0.91
N THR A 82 6.32 -14.99 -0.32
CA THR A 82 6.62 -16.31 -0.93
C THR A 82 7.45 -16.22 -2.20
N ASN A 83 7.93 -15.04 -2.59
CA ASN A 83 8.60 -14.79 -3.87
C ASN A 83 7.79 -15.30 -5.07
N ALA A 84 6.46 -15.25 -4.99
CA ALA A 84 5.60 -15.67 -6.09
C ALA A 84 5.80 -14.73 -7.29
N SER A 85 5.85 -15.29 -8.50
CA SER A 85 5.95 -14.51 -9.73
C SER A 85 4.58 -13.91 -10.10
N VAL A 86 4.16 -12.89 -9.35
CA VAL A 86 3.00 -12.06 -9.67
C VAL A 86 3.51 -10.77 -10.32
N GLU A 87 2.92 -10.39 -11.45
CA GLU A 87 3.23 -9.12 -12.11
C GLU A 87 2.48 -7.99 -11.39
N LEU A 88 3.23 -7.13 -10.69
CA LEU A 88 2.74 -5.99 -9.93
C LEU A 88 3.59 -4.78 -10.27
N GLU A 89 2.95 -3.62 -10.36
CA GLU A 89 3.62 -2.36 -10.67
C GLU A 89 3.97 -1.62 -9.38
N TRP A 90 5.21 -1.17 -9.29
CA TRP A 90 5.74 -0.49 -8.11
C TRP A 90 6.43 0.80 -8.53
N GLU A 91 6.05 1.92 -7.91
CA GLU A 91 6.90 3.09 -7.88
C GLU A 91 8.07 2.81 -6.92
N THR A 92 9.31 3.10 -7.33
CA THR A 92 10.50 2.93 -6.49
C THR A 92 11.21 4.25 -6.29
N ILE A 93 11.42 4.63 -5.03
CA ILE A 93 12.14 5.82 -4.61
C ILE A 93 13.43 5.36 -3.90
N GLU A 94 14.58 5.64 -4.49
CA GLU A 94 15.89 5.32 -3.90
C GLU A 94 16.21 6.24 -2.69
N LYS A 95 16.97 5.71 -1.72
CA LYS A 95 17.40 6.41 -0.51
C LYS A 95 18.85 6.86 -0.55
#